data_AF-N9WA96-F1
#
_entry.id   AF-N9WA96-F1
#
_cell.length_a   1.000
_cell.length_b   1.000
_cell.length_c   1.000
_cell.angle_alpha   90.00
_cell.angle_beta   90.00
_cell.angle_gamma   90.00
#
_symmetry.space_group_name_H-M   'P 1'
#
loop_
_entity.id
_entity.type
_entity.pdbx_description
1 polymer ?
#
loop_
_entity_poly.entity_id
_entity_poly.type
_entity_poly.pdbx_seq_one_letter_code
_entity_poly.pdbx_strand_id
1 'polypeptide(L)' 'MCSGALVKPVQSQLAILGSVSIGGTINKVENLANTLQVCFDAGAKKVLLPMENAADIPLVPPELFAKF' A
#
# COMPACT_ATOMS: atom_id res chain seq x y z
N MET A 1 -9.27 -8.33 -9.64
CA MET A 1 -9.60 -9.59 -10.34
C MET A 1 -10.35 -10.57 -9.43
N CYS A 2 -9.78 -11.02 -8.31
CA CYS A 2 -10.44 -12.01 -7.42
C CYS A 2 -11.76 -11.53 -6.80
N SER A 3 -11.81 -10.30 -6.27
CA SER A 3 -13.05 -9.72 -5.70
C SER A 3 -14.18 -9.66 -6.73
N GLY A 4 -13.88 -9.25 -7.97
CA GLY A 4 -14.86 -9.24 -9.07
C GLY A 4 -15.30 -10.65 -9.49
N ALA A 5 -14.37 -11.61 -9.56
CA ALA A 5 -14.68 -12.99 -9.90
C ALA A 5 -15.54 -13.70 -8.83
N LEU A 6 -15.32 -13.37 -7.55
CA LEU A 6 -16.03 -13.95 -6.42
C LEU A 6 -17.27 -13.14 -6.00
N VAL A 7 -17.56 -12.01 -6.66
CA VAL A 7 -18.63 -11.07 -6.32
C VAL A 7 -18.58 -10.67 -4.83
N LYS A 8 -17.37 -10.46 -4.31
CA LYS A 8 -17.14 -10.03 -2.92
C LYS A 8 -16.61 -8.60 -2.92
N PRO A 9 -17.21 -7.67 -2.15
CA PRO A 9 -16.73 -6.29 -2.12
C PRO A 9 -15.32 -6.21 -1.53
N VAL A 10 -14.52 -5.26 -2.04
CA VAL A 10 -13.24 -4.89 -1.43
C VAL A 10 -13.49 -4.03 -0.20
N GLN A 11 -12.52 -3.99 0.70
CA GLN A 11 -12.59 -3.12 1.87
C GLN A 11 -12.45 -1.65 1.46
N SER A 12 -13.43 -0.81 1.86
CA SER A 12 -13.42 0.62 1.54
C SER A 12 -12.22 1.34 2.15
N GLN A 13 -11.70 2.34 1.42
CA GLN A 13 -10.56 3.18 1.84
C GLN A 13 -9.26 2.39 2.12
N LEU A 14 -9.13 1.19 1.55
CA LEU A 14 -7.88 0.41 1.57
C LEU A 14 -7.04 0.72 0.33
N ALA A 15 -5.80 1.15 0.52
CA ALA A 15 -4.79 1.21 -0.53
C ALA A 15 -3.84 0.02 -0.41
N ILE A 16 -3.56 -0.65 -1.53
CA ILE A 16 -2.64 -1.79 -1.61
C ILE A 16 -1.45 -1.36 -2.45
N LEU A 17 -0.25 -1.43 -1.89
CA LEU A 17 0.99 -1.01 -2.55
C LEU A 17 1.86 -2.22 -2.89
N GLY A 18 2.56 -2.12 -4.02
CA GLY A 18 3.50 -3.14 -4.51
C GLY A 18 3.18 -3.59 -5.93
N SER A 19 4.11 -4.35 -6.50
CA SER A 19 3.90 -5.03 -7.79
C SER A 19 4.09 -6.53 -7.60
N VAL A 20 3.23 -7.32 -8.23
CA VAL A 20 3.30 -8.78 -8.24
C VAL A 20 4.19 -9.22 -9.40
N SER A 21 5.22 -10.01 -9.11
CA SER A 21 5.96 -10.74 -10.13
C SER A 21 5.19 -12.01 -10.55
N ILE A 22 5.52 -12.56 -11.72
CA ILE A 22 4.94 -13.84 -12.19
C ILE A 22 5.22 -14.99 -11.22
N GLY A 23 6.35 -14.94 -10.49
CA GLY A 23 6.69 -15.91 -9.45
C GLY A 23 5.88 -15.77 -8.16
N GLY A 24 4.96 -14.81 -8.07
CA GLY A 24 4.14 -14.57 -6.88
C GLY A 24 4.84 -13.76 -5.79
N THR A 25 6.00 -13.17 -6.08
CA THR A 25 6.71 -12.29 -5.15
C THR A 25 6.16 -10.87 -5.24
N ILE A 26 6.10 -10.16 -4.12
CA ILE A 26 5.74 -8.74 -4.08
C ILE A 26 7.02 -7.91 -4.08
N ASN A 27 7.22 -7.10 -5.11
CA ASN A 27 8.39 -6.25 -5.20
C ASN A 27 8.25 -5.00 -4.33
N LYS A 28 9.40 -4.48 -3.92
CA LYS A 28 9.54 -3.25 -3.14
C LYS A 28 8.89 -2.06 -3.87
N VAL A 29 8.19 -1.22 -3.11
CA VAL A 29 7.67 0.07 -3.56
C VAL A 29 8.77 1.11 -3.50
N GLU A 30 9.03 1.78 -4.61
CA GLU A 30 9.96 2.92 -4.65
C GLU A 30 9.27 4.20 -4.17
N ASN A 31 10.07 5.15 -3.67
CA ASN A 31 9.57 6.46 -3.21
C ASN A 31 8.39 6.34 -2.23
N LEU A 32 8.55 5.53 -1.19
CA LEU A 32 7.48 5.17 -0.24
C LEU A 32 6.75 6.38 0.35
N ALA A 33 7.48 7.43 0.75
CA ALA A 33 6.88 8.64 1.32
C ALA A 33 5.93 9.35 0.33
N ASN A 34 6.36 9.54 -0.93
CA ASN A 34 5.54 10.18 -1.96
C ASN A 34 4.31 9.33 -2.28
N THR A 35 4.48 8.01 -2.35
CA THR A 35 3.37 7.07 -2.59
C THR A 35 2.33 7.14 -1.45
N LEU A 36 2.78 7.15 -0.20
CA LEU A 36 1.90 7.29 0.96
C LEU A 36 1.19 8.65 0.97
N GLN A 37 1.84 9.74 0.57
CA GLN A 37 1.17 11.04 0.45
C GLN A 37 0.00 10.97 -0.55
N VAL A 38 0.23 10.41 -1.74
CA VAL A 38 -0.83 10.23 -2.75
C VAL A 38 -1.97 9.37 -2.21
N CYS A 39 -1.68 8.30 -1.46
CA CYS A 39 -2.71 7.48 -0.83
C CYS A 39 -3.56 8.28 0.17
N PHE A 40 -2.92 9.13 0.97
CA PHE A 40 -3.62 9.98 1.93
C PHE A 40 -4.52 10.99 1.23
N ASP A 41 -3.99 11.69 0.22
CA ASP A 41 -4.73 12.69 -0.56
C ASP A 41 -5.92 12.05 -1.32
N ALA A 42 -5.79 10.78 -1.72
CA ALA A 42 -6.86 9.99 -2.32
C ALA A 42 -7.92 9.47 -1.31
N GLY A 43 -7.75 9.77 -0.01
CA GLY A 43 -8.70 9.39 1.04
C GLY A 43 -8.55 7.96 1.56
N ALA A 44 -7.39 7.31 1.35
CA ALA A 44 -7.12 6.01 1.95
C ALA A 44 -6.93 6.17 3.48
N LYS A 45 -7.49 5.23 4.23
CA LYS A 45 -7.40 5.17 5.70
C LYS A 45 -6.69 3.92 6.20
N LYS A 46 -6.35 3.01 5.29
CA LYS A 46 -5.62 1.78 5.57
C LYS A 46 -4.71 1.52 4.40
N VAL A 47 -3.48 1.10 4.69
CA VAL A 47 -2.47 0.82 3.69
C VAL A 47 -1.92 -0.59 3.91
N LEU A 48 -1.77 -1.33 2.82
CA LEU A 48 -1.06 -2.61 2.80
C LEU A 48 0.28 -2.41 2.09
N LEU A 49 1.37 -2.74 2.79
CA LEU A 49 2.75 -2.55 2.34
C LEU A 49 3.47 -3.89 2.17
N PRO A 50 4.35 -4.04 1.16
CA PRO A 50 5.23 -5.20 1.07
C PRO A 50 6.19 -5.26 2.26
N MET A 51 6.52 -6.47 2.72
CA MET A 51 7.50 -6.65 3.80
C MET A 51 8.90 -6.18 3.40
N GLU A 52 9.24 -6.22 2.11
CA GLU A 52 10.47 -5.65 1.55
C GLU A 52 10.65 -4.14 1.84
N ASN A 53 9.55 -3.42 2.09
CA ASN A 53 9.59 -2.01 2.46
C ASN A 53 9.77 -1.78 3.97
N ALA A 54 9.87 -2.83 4.80
CA ALA A 54 10.04 -2.67 6.25
C ALA A 54 11.26 -1.81 6.61
N ALA A 55 12.35 -1.91 5.83
CA ALA A 55 13.55 -1.11 6.02
C ALA A 55 13.37 0.37 5.70
N ASP A 56 12.38 0.75 4.88
CA ASP A 56 12.12 2.16 4.52
C ASP A 56 11.11 2.82 5.45
N ILE A 57 10.37 2.05 6.25
CA ILE A 57 9.38 2.59 7.21
C ILE A 57 9.98 3.69 8.10
N PRO A 58 11.19 3.52 8.68
CA PRO A 58 11.80 4.56 9.51
C PRO A 58 12.21 5.82 8.74
N LEU A 59 12.30 5.77 7.40
CA LEU A 59 12.70 6.88 6.55
C LEU A 59 11.52 7.79 6.17
N VAL A 60 10.29 7.32 6.37
CA VAL A 60 9.08 8.10 6.10
C VAL A 60 8.77 8.98 7.31
N PRO A 61 8.32 10.24 7.11
CA PRO A 61 7.89 11.10 8.19
C PRO A 61 6.81 10.42 9.07
N PRO A 62 6.97 10.40 10.40
CA PRO A 62 6.04 9.72 11.31
C PRO A 62 4.64 10.35 11.28
N GLU A 63 4.54 11.64 10.97
CA GLU A 63 3.27 12.36 10.76
C GLU A 63 2.45 11.81 9.59
N LEU A 64 3.10 11.21 8.59
CA LEU A 64 2.42 10.60 7.46
C LEU A 64 1.88 9.21 7.84
N PHE A 65 2.67 8.43 8.58
CA PHE A 65 2.23 7.15 9.12
C PHE A 65 1.07 7.29 10.12
N ALA A 66 1.06 8.35 10.92
CA ALA A 66 -0.03 8.62 11.88
C ALA A 66 -1.39 8.91 11.22
N LYS A 67 -1.44 9.12 9.89
CA LYS A 67 -2.67 9.40 9.14
C LYS A 67 -3.39 8.14 8.64
N PHE A 68 -2.76 6.96 8.76
CA PHE A 68 -3.28 5.66 8.28
C PHE A 68 -3.62 4.70 9.41
#